data_AF-A0A0S6VS31-F1
#
_entry.id   AF-A0A0S6VS31-F1
#
_cell.length_a   1.000
_cell.length_b   1.000
_cell.length_c   1.000
_cell.angle_alpha   90.00
_cell.angle_beta   90.00
_cell.angle_gamma   90.00
#
_symmetry.space_group_name_H-M   'P 1'
#
loop_
_entity.id
_entity.type
_entity.pdbx_description
1 polymer ?
#
loop_
_entity_poly.entity_id
_entity_poly.type
_entity_poly.pdbx_seq_one_letter_code
_entity_poly.pdbx_strand_id
1 'polypeptide(L)'
;MYGKIMREQHPNSLEKIGTGLVCSVETFRGCTIQLVKKQSGFNGLSTNKDGDVRKIEVKTMEKSFNWIAISSLTAIDKLFFERDYWLYFVLMPKNFVVMTKGLPFIKLQLSFDENKDFINNLQQWMKATRTLTKGSGLKFLPKLQLKFPMPLDKLVEHLIAVPDDEQWHDSVIEIWQNTGAWKRVYLAPEKD
;
A
#
# COMPACT_ATOMS: atom_id res chain seq x y z
N MET A 1 -9.79 -26.64 39.11
CA MET A 1 -9.35 -25.29 38.70
C MET A 1 -8.46 -25.45 37.48
N TYR A 2 -9.04 -25.47 36.28
CA TYR A 2 -8.28 -25.69 35.05
C TYR A 2 -7.99 -24.35 34.37
N GLY A 3 -6.69 -24.11 34.18
CA GLY A 3 -6.13 -22.90 33.58
C GLY A 3 -6.72 -22.63 32.20
N LYS A 4 -7.08 -21.37 32.01
CA LYS A 4 -7.57 -20.78 30.77
C LYS A 4 -6.48 -20.98 29.70
N ILE A 5 -6.69 -21.92 28.77
CA ILE A 5 -5.84 -22.08 27.59
C ILE A 5 -5.93 -20.77 26.82
N MET A 6 -4.83 -19.99 26.81
CA MET A 6 -4.68 -18.88 25.90
C MET A 6 -4.78 -19.45 24.49
N ARG A 7 -5.87 -19.15 23.78
CA ARG A 7 -5.99 -19.46 22.36
C ARG A 7 -4.84 -18.72 21.66
N GLU A 8 -3.85 -19.46 21.21
CA GLU A 8 -2.83 -18.98 20.29
C GLU A 8 -3.55 -18.34 19.11
N GLN A 9 -3.43 -17.01 19.01
CA GLN A 9 -3.95 -16.27 17.88
C GLN A 9 -3.12 -16.65 16.66
N HIS A 10 -3.66 -17.49 15.79
CA HIS A 10 -3.07 -17.80 14.49
C HIS A 10 -2.72 -16.47 13.77
N PRO A 11 -1.56 -16.33 13.10
CA PRO A 11 -1.21 -15.11 12.36
C PRO A 11 -2.26 -14.70 11.31
N ASN A 12 -3.03 -15.67 10.80
CA ASN A 12 -4.16 -15.45 9.88
C ASN A 12 -5.42 -14.86 10.56
N SER A 13 -5.46 -14.80 11.89
CA SER A 13 -6.58 -14.22 12.65
C SER A 13 -6.46 -12.70 12.81
N LEU A 14 -5.27 -12.13 12.64
CA LEU A 14 -5.01 -10.69 12.69
C LEU A 14 -5.45 -9.95 11.41
N GLU A 15 -5.65 -10.65 10.30
CA GLU A 15 -5.98 -10.04 8.98
C GLU A 15 -7.49 -10.01 8.64
N LYS A 16 -8.37 -10.45 9.56
CA LYS A 16 -9.80 -10.67 9.27
C LYS A 16 -10.73 -9.46 9.47
N ILE A 17 -10.21 -8.31 9.88
CA ILE A 17 -10.97 -7.06 9.93
C ILE A 17 -10.25 -6.07 9.02
N GLY A 18 -10.66 -6.03 7.76
CA GLY A 18 -10.16 -5.03 6.82
C GLY A 18 -11.31 -4.21 6.25
N THR A 19 -10.97 -3.00 5.85
CA THR A 19 -11.90 -2.01 5.35
C THR A 19 -11.62 -1.81 3.87
N GLY A 20 -12.51 -2.28 2.99
CA GLY A 20 -12.38 -2.09 1.55
C GLY A 20 -12.73 -0.65 1.18
N LEU A 21 -11.94 -0.01 0.33
CA LEU A 21 -12.25 1.27 -0.30
C LEU A 21 -12.89 0.98 -1.66
N VAL A 22 -14.18 1.28 -1.81
CA VAL A 22 -14.81 1.34 -3.15
C VAL A 22 -14.47 2.72 -3.71
N CYS A 23 -13.75 2.83 -4.84
CA CYS A 23 -13.62 4.10 -5.53
C CYS A 23 -13.70 3.96 -7.06
N SER A 24 -14.43 4.87 -7.69
CA SER A 24 -14.19 5.31 -9.05
C SER A 24 -13.78 6.77 -8.92
N VAL A 25 -12.48 7.06 -9.00
CA VAL A 25 -11.96 8.44 -9.00
C VAL A 25 -12.03 9.03 -10.41
N GLU A 26 -12.22 8.19 -11.43
CA GLU A 26 -12.16 8.57 -12.85
C GLU A 26 -13.50 8.93 -13.49
N THR A 27 -14.62 8.81 -12.79
CA THR A 27 -15.87 9.40 -13.28
C THR A 27 -16.03 10.77 -12.62
N PHE A 28 -15.95 11.83 -13.42
CA PHE A 28 -16.15 13.26 -13.06
C PHE A 28 -17.54 13.58 -12.45
N ARG A 29 -18.16 12.66 -11.69
CA ARG A 29 -19.50 12.73 -11.11
C ARG A 29 -19.56 12.38 -9.61
N GLY A 30 -18.45 12.57 -8.89
CA GLY A 30 -18.40 12.46 -7.44
C GLY A 30 -17.69 11.21 -6.94
N CYS A 31 -16.63 11.43 -6.16
CA CYS A 31 -15.92 10.37 -5.46
C CYS A 31 -16.76 9.90 -4.26
N THR A 32 -17.11 8.62 -4.23
CA THR A 32 -17.74 7.99 -3.06
C THR A 32 -16.79 6.94 -2.50
N ILE A 33 -16.04 7.30 -1.46
CA ILE A 33 -15.22 6.35 -0.71
C ILE A 33 -16.13 5.66 0.32
N GLN A 34 -16.50 4.42 0.05
CA GLN A 34 -17.20 3.55 1.00
C GLN A 34 -16.21 2.59 1.65
N LEU A 35 -16.27 2.53 2.98
CA LEU A 35 -15.51 1.64 3.84
C LEU A 35 -16.35 0.37 4.08
N VAL A 36 -16.06 -0.74 3.38
CA VAL A 36 -16.82 -2.00 3.48
C VAL A 36 -16.10 -3.07 4.31
N LYS A 37 -16.86 -3.89 5.05
CA LYS A 37 -16.33 -4.99 5.86
C LYS A 37 -15.82 -6.12 4.93
N LYS A 38 -14.57 -6.54 5.08
CA LYS A 38 -13.86 -7.53 4.25
C LYS A 38 -14.44 -8.96 4.32
N GLN A 39 -15.61 -9.15 3.71
CA GLN A 39 -16.07 -10.45 3.18
C GLN A 39 -15.95 -10.50 1.65
N SER A 40 -15.75 -9.35 0.99
CA SER A 40 -15.49 -9.25 -0.44
C SER A 40 -13.97 -9.24 -0.70
N GLY A 41 -13.50 -10.19 -1.51
CA GLY A 41 -12.09 -10.38 -1.90
C GLY A 41 -11.56 -9.31 -2.87
N PHE A 42 -11.88 -8.04 -2.64
CA PHE A 42 -11.51 -6.95 -3.54
C PHE A 42 -10.27 -6.22 -3.02
N ASN A 43 -9.10 -6.56 -3.57
CA ASN A 43 -7.80 -5.97 -3.19
C ASN A 43 -7.20 -5.05 -4.28
N GLY A 44 -7.92 -4.78 -5.37
CA GLY A 44 -7.46 -3.78 -6.32
C GLY A 44 -8.51 -3.35 -7.33
N LEU A 45 -8.47 -2.07 -7.68
CA LEU A 45 -9.27 -1.47 -8.75
C LEU A 45 -8.38 -1.38 -9.98
N SER A 46 -8.93 -1.81 -11.11
CA SER A 46 -8.36 -1.54 -12.42
C SER A 46 -9.16 -0.37 -12.98
N THR A 47 -8.59 0.82 -13.04
CA THR A 47 -9.25 2.00 -13.63
C THR A 47 -8.63 2.27 -15.00
N ASN A 48 -9.39 2.89 -15.89
CA ASN A 48 -8.98 3.10 -17.27
C ASN A 48 -9.00 4.61 -17.51
N LYS A 49 -7.82 5.24 -17.40
CA LYS A 49 -7.65 6.64 -17.76
C LYS A 49 -7.05 6.69 -19.16
N ASP A 50 -7.77 7.31 -20.09
CA ASP A 50 -7.30 7.60 -21.45
C ASP A 50 -6.87 6.37 -22.27
N GLY A 51 -7.40 5.18 -21.96
CA GLY A 51 -7.07 3.92 -22.64
C GLY A 51 -6.03 3.06 -21.91
N ASP A 52 -5.36 3.61 -20.90
CA ASP A 52 -4.36 2.92 -20.10
C ASP A 52 -4.95 2.33 -18.82
N VAL A 53 -4.73 1.03 -18.64
CA VAL A 53 -5.17 0.28 -17.46
C VAL A 53 -4.26 0.59 -16.27
N ARG A 54 -4.76 1.36 -15.29
CA ARG A 54 -4.09 1.64 -14.03
C ARG A 54 -4.49 0.64 -12.96
N LYS A 55 -3.52 0.02 -12.30
CA LYS A 55 -3.76 -0.90 -11.18
C LYS A 55 -3.61 -0.16 -9.86
N ILE A 56 -4.68 -0.13 -9.08
CA ILE A 56 -4.72 0.47 -7.75
C ILE A 56 -4.85 -0.66 -6.73
N GLU A 57 -3.95 -0.75 -5.76
CA GLU A 57 -4.08 -1.63 -4.60
C GLU A 57 -4.37 -0.82 -3.33
N VAL A 58 -5.29 -1.30 -2.50
CA VAL A 58 -5.71 -0.63 -1.26
C VAL A 58 -5.17 -1.39 -0.06
N LYS A 59 -4.53 -0.67 0.88
CA LYS A 59 -3.99 -1.19 2.14
C LYS A 59 -4.62 -0.46 3.32
N THR A 60 -5.41 -1.16 4.12
CA THR A 60 -5.92 -0.63 5.40
C THR A 60 -4.88 -0.80 6.51
N MET A 61 -4.70 0.22 7.33
CA MET A 61 -3.78 0.23 8.46
C MET A 61 -4.50 0.77 9.70
N GLU A 62 -4.37 0.10 10.85
CA GLU A 62 -5.12 0.47 12.06
C GLU A 62 -4.23 0.75 13.28
N LYS A 63 -3.11 0.02 13.42
CA LYS A 63 -2.27 0.06 14.63
C LYS A 63 -0.89 0.62 14.36
N SER A 64 -0.23 0.06 13.35
CA SER A 64 1.10 0.44 12.92
C SER A 64 0.98 0.99 11.50
N PHE A 65 1.27 2.28 11.34
CA PHE A 65 1.21 2.97 10.05
C PHE A 65 2.53 2.85 9.26
N ASN A 66 3.37 1.88 9.60
CA ASN A 66 4.74 1.81 9.14
C ASN A 66 5.13 0.46 8.53
N TRP A 67 4.19 -0.41 8.19
CA TRP A 67 4.53 -1.63 7.44
C TRP A 67 3.34 -2.22 6.68
N ILE A 68 3.63 -2.99 5.62
CA ILE A 68 2.64 -3.78 4.89
C ILE A 68 3.10 -5.24 4.70
N ALA A 69 2.12 -6.16 4.65
CA ALA A 69 2.35 -7.53 4.22
C ALA A 69 2.19 -7.68 2.69
N ILE A 70 3.08 -8.49 2.10
CA ILE A 70 3.07 -8.87 0.69
C ILE A 70 3.14 -10.40 0.65
N SER A 71 2.15 -11.07 0.06
CA SER A 71 1.94 -12.52 0.25
C SER A 71 2.00 -13.35 -1.03
N SER A 72 2.63 -12.85 -2.09
CA SER A 72 2.93 -13.64 -3.29
C SER A 72 4.07 -13.04 -4.11
N LEU A 73 4.75 -13.88 -4.90
CA LEU A 73 5.75 -13.43 -5.88
C LEU A 73 5.16 -12.37 -6.82
N THR A 74 3.95 -12.59 -7.33
CA THR A 74 3.26 -11.64 -8.21
C THR A 74 3.01 -10.28 -7.53
N ALA A 75 2.63 -10.27 -6.25
CA ALA A 75 2.44 -9.02 -5.53
C ALA A 75 3.77 -8.28 -5.28
N ILE A 76 4.85 -9.02 -5.02
CA ILE A 76 6.21 -8.45 -4.93
C ILE A 76 6.60 -7.84 -6.28
N ASP A 77 6.35 -8.55 -7.38
CA ASP A 77 6.66 -8.04 -8.72
C ASP A 77 5.93 -6.75 -9.05
N LYS A 78 4.63 -6.70 -8.78
CA LYS A 78 3.81 -5.51 -8.99
C LYS A 78 4.35 -4.33 -8.18
N LEU A 79 4.62 -4.56 -6.90
CA LEU A 79 5.03 -3.50 -5.99
C LEU A 79 6.41 -2.91 -6.33
N PHE A 80 7.35 -3.76 -6.72
CA PHE A 80 8.75 -3.37 -6.89
C PHE A 80 9.19 -3.16 -8.34
N PHE A 81 8.43 -3.65 -9.33
CA PHE A 81 8.85 -3.63 -10.73
C PHE A 81 7.80 -3.13 -11.74
N GLU A 82 6.53 -2.92 -11.35
CA GLU A 82 5.51 -2.33 -12.21
C GLU A 82 5.49 -0.79 -12.06
N ARG A 83 5.57 -0.07 -13.18
CA ARG A 83 5.65 1.41 -13.18
C ARG A 83 4.29 2.06 -12.90
N ASP A 84 3.21 1.49 -13.45
CA ASP A 84 1.86 2.03 -13.40
C ASP A 84 1.02 1.38 -12.29
N TYR A 85 1.65 1.23 -11.12
CA TYR A 85 1.05 0.66 -9.93
C TYR A 85 0.80 1.74 -8.89
N TRP A 86 -0.44 1.91 -8.44
CA TRP A 86 -0.80 2.88 -7.40
C TRP A 86 -1.15 2.16 -6.10
N LEU A 87 -0.77 2.76 -4.97
CA LEU A 87 -1.02 2.24 -3.64
C LEU A 87 -1.81 3.24 -2.82
N TYR A 88 -2.98 2.83 -2.35
CA TYR A 88 -3.84 3.66 -1.52
C TYR A 88 -3.79 3.13 -0.10
N PHE A 89 -3.34 3.95 0.85
CA PHE A 89 -3.31 3.59 2.26
C PHE A 89 -4.49 4.22 2.99
N VAL A 90 -5.32 3.40 3.62
CA VAL A 90 -6.43 3.84 4.46
C VAL A 90 -5.98 3.76 5.91
N LEU A 91 -5.77 4.92 6.54
CA LEU A 91 -5.28 5.02 7.92
C LEU A 91 -6.45 5.13 8.88
N MET A 92 -6.78 4.04 9.55
CA MET A 92 -7.79 3.96 10.61
C MET A 92 -7.12 4.05 11.99
N PRO A 93 -7.79 4.60 13.02
CA PRO A 93 -9.06 5.32 12.97
C PRO A 93 -8.90 6.79 12.53
N LYS A 94 -7.71 7.20 12.07
CA LYS A 94 -7.41 8.59 11.69
C LYS A 94 -8.22 9.10 10.47
N ASN A 95 -8.90 8.20 9.75
CA ASN A 95 -9.76 8.48 8.59
C ASN A 95 -9.05 9.23 7.46
N PHE A 96 -7.79 8.88 7.20
CA PHE A 96 -7.05 9.36 6.04
C PHE A 96 -7.00 8.33 4.92
N VAL A 97 -6.96 8.81 3.68
CA VAL A 97 -6.57 8.03 2.49
C VAL A 97 -5.35 8.71 1.87
N VAL A 98 -4.23 8.01 1.82
CA VAL A 98 -2.99 8.46 1.20
C VAL A 98 -2.83 7.74 -0.14
N MET A 99 -2.86 8.49 -1.24
CA MET A 99 -2.72 7.92 -2.59
C MET A 99 -1.29 8.11 -3.07
N THR A 100 -0.63 7.03 -3.48
CA THR A 100 0.78 7.08 -3.88
C THR A 100 1.03 6.37 -5.21
N LYS A 101 2.07 6.82 -5.92
CA LYS A 101 2.67 6.04 -7.00
C LYS A 101 3.52 4.94 -6.32
N GLY A 102 3.15 3.69 -6.53
CA GLY A 102 3.67 2.54 -5.79
C GLY A 102 5.19 2.45 -5.81
N LEU A 103 5.79 2.24 -6.98
CA LEU A 103 7.25 2.09 -7.08
C LEU A 103 8.03 3.34 -6.60
N PRO A 104 7.70 4.58 -7.04
CA PRO A 104 8.35 5.79 -6.51
C PRO A 104 8.27 5.90 -4.98
N PHE A 105 7.08 5.70 -4.42
CA PHE A 105 6.86 5.77 -2.98
C PHE A 105 7.68 4.74 -2.21
N ILE A 106 7.71 3.49 -2.67
CA ILE A 106 8.45 2.42 -2.01
C ILE A 106 9.96 2.67 -2.07
N LYS A 107 10.47 3.14 -3.22
CA LYS A 107 11.89 3.52 -3.35
C LYS A 107 12.26 4.66 -2.41
N LEU A 108 11.44 5.71 -2.35
CA LEU A 108 11.70 6.85 -1.48
C LEU A 108 11.67 6.43 0.00
N GLN A 109 10.65 5.67 0.42
CA GLN A 109 10.58 5.11 1.76
C GLN A 109 11.83 4.31 2.12
N LEU A 110 12.28 3.42 1.23
CA LEU A 110 13.48 2.61 1.46
C LEU A 110 14.80 3.41 1.41
N SER A 111 14.82 4.57 0.75
CA SER A 111 16.01 5.42 0.71
C SER A 111 16.36 6.06 2.05
N PHE A 112 15.40 6.11 2.98
CA PHE A 112 15.64 6.53 4.37
C PHE A 112 16.29 5.44 5.23
N ASP A 113 16.44 4.22 4.71
CA ASP A 113 17.15 3.12 5.37
C ASP A 113 18.63 3.09 4.91
N GLU A 114 19.51 2.53 5.73
CA GLU A 114 20.95 2.43 5.42
C GLU A 114 21.24 1.37 4.35
N ASN A 115 20.30 0.45 4.10
CA ASN A 115 20.46 -0.65 3.16
C ASN A 115 20.17 -0.25 1.70
N LYS A 116 21.17 0.37 1.06
CA LYS A 116 21.09 0.83 -0.33
C LYS A 116 20.90 -0.28 -1.38
N ASP A 117 21.27 -1.52 -1.07
CA ASP A 117 21.23 -2.65 -2.01
C ASP A 117 19.93 -3.47 -1.96
N PHE A 118 18.96 -3.09 -1.11
CA PHE A 118 17.75 -3.88 -0.87
C PHE A 118 17.01 -4.27 -2.16
N ILE A 119 16.78 -3.32 -3.07
CA ILE A 119 16.03 -3.56 -4.31
C ILE A 119 16.78 -4.54 -5.23
N ASN A 120 18.10 -4.39 -5.35
CA ASN A 120 18.94 -5.27 -6.17
C ASN A 120 18.94 -6.69 -5.59
N ASN A 121 19.09 -6.81 -4.27
CA ASN A 121 19.06 -8.10 -3.57
C ASN A 121 17.69 -8.79 -3.72
N LEU A 122 16.60 -8.02 -3.62
CA LEU A 122 15.24 -8.53 -3.83
C LEU A 122 15.06 -9.04 -5.26
N GLN A 123 15.56 -8.33 -6.27
CA GLN A 123 15.53 -8.77 -7.68
C GLN A 123 16.26 -10.09 -7.89
N GLN A 124 17.47 -10.21 -7.34
CA GLN A 124 18.28 -11.43 -7.45
C GLN A 124 17.58 -12.62 -6.77
N TRP A 125 17.05 -12.40 -5.56
CA TRP A 125 16.27 -13.41 -4.84
C TRP A 125 15.05 -13.86 -5.65
N MET A 126 14.25 -12.92 -6.17
CA MET A 126 13.09 -13.22 -7.03
C MET A 126 13.48 -14.06 -8.25
N LYS A 127 14.59 -13.72 -8.93
CA LYS A 127 15.09 -14.47 -10.09
C LYS A 127 15.46 -15.90 -9.71
N ALA A 128 16.20 -16.09 -8.61
CA ALA A 128 16.60 -17.40 -8.13
C ALA A 128 15.39 -18.26 -7.76
N THR A 129 14.44 -17.69 -7.02
CA THR A 129 13.21 -18.40 -6.61
C THR A 129 12.40 -18.86 -7.81
N ARG A 130 12.19 -18.00 -8.82
CA ARG A 130 11.42 -18.38 -10.02
C ARG A 130 12.08 -19.52 -10.80
N THR A 131 13.41 -19.51 -10.93
CA THR A 131 14.16 -20.59 -11.58
C THR A 131 13.94 -21.91 -10.87
N LEU A 132 14.03 -21.90 -9.53
CA LEU A 132 13.85 -23.09 -8.71
C LEU A 132 12.41 -23.64 -8.81
N THR A 133 11.38 -22.79 -8.73
CA THR A 133 9.97 -23.19 -8.88
C THR A 133 9.69 -23.84 -10.23
N LYS A 134 10.24 -23.31 -11.34
CA LYS A 134 10.03 -23.87 -12.69
C LYS A 134 10.65 -25.27 -12.86
N GLY A 135 11.81 -25.50 -12.25
CA GLY A 135 12.57 -26.75 -12.45
C GLY A 135 12.22 -27.89 -11.49
N SER A 136 11.53 -27.62 -10.37
CA SER A 136 11.39 -28.58 -9.26
C SER A 136 9.95 -29.03 -8.98
N GLY A 137 8.94 -28.43 -9.62
CA GLY A 137 7.53 -28.65 -9.28
C GLY A 137 7.12 -28.10 -7.90
N LEU A 138 8.03 -27.45 -7.17
CA LEU A 138 7.77 -26.86 -5.86
C LEU A 138 6.93 -25.60 -5.98
N LYS A 139 5.87 -25.49 -5.16
CA LYS A 139 5.07 -24.28 -5.01
C LYS A 139 5.62 -23.42 -3.88
N PHE A 140 6.32 -22.33 -4.23
CA PHE A 140 6.84 -21.37 -3.26
C PHE A 140 5.88 -20.20 -3.05
N LEU A 141 5.57 -19.90 -1.78
CA LEU A 141 4.61 -18.84 -1.39
C LEU A 141 5.29 -17.90 -0.38
N PRO A 142 5.98 -16.84 -0.84
CA PRO A 142 6.64 -15.93 0.07
C PRO A 142 5.65 -15.02 0.78
N LYS A 143 5.95 -14.74 2.05
CA LYS A 143 5.34 -13.64 2.80
C LYS A 143 6.43 -12.68 3.25
N LEU A 144 6.41 -11.45 2.72
CA LEU A 144 7.30 -10.37 3.10
C LEU A 144 6.54 -9.36 3.96
N GLN A 145 7.26 -8.77 4.92
CA GLN A 145 6.83 -7.59 5.65
C GLN A 145 7.74 -6.45 5.25
N LEU A 146 7.19 -5.45 4.56
CA LEU A 146 7.92 -4.25 4.20
C LEU A 146 7.67 -3.21 5.28
N LYS A 147 8.72 -2.78 5.98
CA LYS A 147 8.66 -1.71 6.96
C LYS A 147 9.03 -0.38 6.30
N PHE A 148 8.27 0.65 6.58
CA PHE A 148 8.49 2.04 6.17
C PHE A 148 9.28 2.77 7.25
N PRO A 149 10.45 3.35 6.93
CA PRO A 149 11.18 4.19 7.85
C PRO A 149 10.37 5.42 8.31
N MET A 150 9.59 6.04 7.42
CA MET A 150 8.65 7.10 7.78
C MET A 150 7.23 6.54 7.91
N PRO A 151 6.65 6.46 9.12
CA PRO A 151 5.25 6.07 9.31
C PRO A 151 4.30 6.97 8.51
N LEU A 152 3.28 6.37 7.90
CA LEU A 152 2.36 7.06 7.00
C LEU A 152 1.57 8.17 7.69
N ASP A 153 1.27 8.04 8.98
CA ASP A 153 0.61 9.10 9.72
C ASP A 153 1.53 10.31 9.96
N LYS A 154 2.82 10.07 10.16
CA LYS A 154 3.85 11.13 10.23
C LYS A 154 4.09 11.77 8.87
N LEU A 155 4.05 10.99 7.80
CA LEU A 155 4.07 11.52 6.44
C LEU A 155 2.87 12.44 6.18
N VAL A 156 1.67 12.04 6.60
CA VAL A 156 0.46 12.88 6.47
C VAL A 156 0.61 14.19 7.23
N GLU A 157 1.02 14.13 8.50
CA GLU A 157 1.27 15.33 9.32
C GLU A 157 2.29 16.27 8.65
N HIS A 158 3.37 15.71 8.09
CA HIS A 158 4.41 16.44 7.39
C HIS A 158 3.91 17.13 6.11
N LEU A 159 3.23 16.40 5.21
CA LEU A 159 2.77 16.94 3.93
C LEU A 159 1.61 17.93 4.04
N ILE A 160 0.82 17.87 5.12
CA ILE A 160 -0.16 18.91 5.42
C ILE A 160 0.54 20.19 5.89
N ALA A 161 1.63 20.07 6.66
CA ALA A 161 2.38 21.22 7.15
C ALA A 161 3.30 21.84 6.08
N VAL A 162 3.83 21.02 5.18
CA VAL A 162 4.78 21.40 4.11
C VAL A 162 4.30 20.81 2.78
N PRO A 163 3.27 21.41 2.15
CA PRO A 163 2.66 20.86 0.94
C PRO A 163 3.57 20.90 -0.29
N ASP A 164 4.53 21.82 -0.33
CA ASP A 164 5.47 22.01 -1.44
C ASP A 164 6.75 21.18 -1.30
N ASP A 165 6.73 20.11 -0.48
CA ASP A 165 7.88 19.23 -0.34
C ASP A 165 8.17 18.45 -1.64
N GLU A 166 9.16 18.93 -2.37
CA GLU A 166 9.66 18.35 -3.62
C GLU A 166 10.11 16.88 -3.46
N GLN A 167 10.54 16.46 -2.27
CA GLN A 167 10.99 15.09 -2.03
C GLN A 167 9.86 14.08 -2.27
N TRP A 168 8.64 14.42 -1.83
CA TRP A 168 7.48 13.52 -1.90
C TRP A 168 6.63 13.71 -3.14
N HIS A 169 6.85 14.79 -3.88
CA HIS A 169 6.12 15.18 -5.08
C HIS A 169 5.90 14.04 -6.09
N ASP A 170 6.95 13.28 -6.39
CA ASP A 170 6.87 12.18 -7.36
C ASP A 170 6.31 10.88 -6.78
N SER A 171 6.08 10.84 -5.47
CA SER A 171 5.70 9.64 -4.71
C SER A 171 4.26 9.69 -4.20
N VAL A 172 3.82 10.78 -3.61
CA VAL A 172 2.45 10.98 -3.09
C VAL A 172 1.67 11.81 -4.09
N ILE A 173 0.44 11.39 -4.41
CA ILE A 173 -0.42 12.05 -5.39
C ILE A 173 -1.37 13.02 -4.67
N GLU A 174 -2.12 12.50 -3.70
CA GLU A 174 -3.05 13.30 -2.90
C GLU A 174 -3.36 12.59 -1.57
N ILE A 175 -3.82 13.38 -0.59
CA ILE A 175 -4.29 12.88 0.70
C ILE A 175 -5.69 13.41 0.94
N TRP A 176 -6.59 12.52 1.38
CA TRP A 176 -7.96 12.85 1.74
C TRP A 176 -8.21 12.53 3.21
N GLN A 177 -9.03 13.34 3.86
CA GLN A 177 -9.47 13.13 5.23
C GLN A 177 -11.00 13.15 5.31
N ASN A 178 -11.57 12.28 6.17
CA ASN A 178 -12.98 12.32 6.51
C ASN A 178 -13.19 12.79 7.96
N THR A 179 -13.74 13.99 8.11
CA THR A 179 -14.17 14.59 9.39
C THR A 179 -15.68 14.82 9.46
N GLY A 180 -16.46 14.06 8.67
CA GLY A 180 -17.90 14.21 8.45
C GLY A 180 -18.25 14.28 6.97
N ALA A 181 -17.32 14.76 6.15
CA ALA A 181 -17.32 14.63 4.69
C ALA A 181 -15.87 14.46 4.21
N TRP A 182 -15.69 13.81 3.04
CA TRP A 182 -14.38 13.67 2.42
C TRP A 182 -13.88 15.01 1.89
N LYS A 183 -12.69 15.41 2.33
CA LYS A 183 -12.00 16.61 1.86
C LYS A 183 -10.57 16.25 1.47
N ARG A 184 -10.11 16.79 0.33
CA ARG A 184 -8.71 16.70 -0.06
C ARG A 184 -7.91 17.67 0.79
N VAL A 185 -6.94 17.16 1.53
CA VAL A 185 -6.08 17.93 2.46
C VAL A 185 -4.68 18.12 1.91
N TYR A 186 -4.31 17.38 0.87
CA TYR A 186 -3.05 17.52 0.14
C TYR A 186 -3.25 17.11 -1.32
N LEU A 187 -2.60 17.84 -2.23
CA LEU A 187 -2.44 17.50 -3.64
C LEU A 187 -0.99 17.82 -4.00
N ALA A 188 -0.28 16.89 -4.62
CA ALA A 188 1.07 17.16 -5.12
C ALA A 188 1.03 18.30 -6.15
N PRO A 189 1.96 19.27 -6.10
CA PRO A 189 2.07 20.33 -7.09
C PRO A 189 2.13 19.78 -8.53
N GLU A 190 1.75 20.60 -9.52
CA GLU A 190 2.02 20.27 -10.92
C GLU A 190 3.49 20.60 -11.24
N LYS A 191 4.16 19.76 -12.04
CA LYS A 191 5.47 20.13 -12.59
C LYS A 191 5.25 21.10 -13.73
N ASP A 192 5.87 22.28 -13.64
CA ASP A 192 6.03 23.22 -14.74
C ASP A 192 6.74 22.58 -15.96
#